data_AF-A0A899G1P6-F1
#
_entry.id   AF-A0A899G1P6-F1
#
_cell.length_a   1.000
_cell.length_b   1.000
_cell.length_c   1.000
_cell.angle_alpha   90.00
_cell.angle_beta   90.00
_cell.angle_gamma   90.00
#
_symmetry.space_group_name_H-M   'P 1'
#
loop_
_entity.id
_entity.type
_entity.pdbx_description
1 polymer ?
#
loop_
_entity_poly.entity_id
_entity_poly.type
_entity_poly.pdbx_seq_one_letter_code
_entity_poly.pdbx_strand_id
1 'polypeptide(L)'
;MERQGNTIDRSLIKSCINMFNSLPDKVNTTKTVFEVDLEKYILLETREFYTKESKRLLKLSDANEYLIQCEKILEEEHNRAKEEMILHNMSTIIKMESSGLFFMLDNEKIDDLNRLYNLFVNVDPNLTELRENIFSKITELGEIINSKVDNMLLLDKSKNAETRGALITTYAFAWVDNIFLLKDKYNKILKLAFQGNKYIQNTISDAFSKNINTNPRSIEFISIFIDENLKKKNKIKLLLYSNILKTKIFSKNIIKIILQNDSYNHIQYQMIQKNI
;
A
#
# COMPACT_ATOMS: atom_id res chain seq x y z
N MET A 1 18.57 28.91 -3.87
CA MET A 1 17.83 29.97 -3.17
C MET A 1 17.78 29.61 -1.69
N GLU A 2 17.65 30.57 -0.78
CA GLU A 2 17.37 30.24 0.62
C GLU A 2 15.86 30.13 0.87
N ARG A 3 15.46 29.72 2.09
CA ARG A 3 14.09 29.35 2.50
C ARG A 3 12.98 30.36 2.12
N GLN A 4 13.32 31.59 1.76
CA GLN A 4 12.39 32.64 1.31
C GLN A 4 12.78 33.28 -0.05
N GLY A 5 13.65 32.65 -0.83
CA GLY A 5 14.11 33.21 -2.11
C GLY A 5 15.18 34.31 -1.97
N ASN A 6 15.58 34.67 -0.75
CA ASN A 6 16.64 35.64 -0.50
C ASN A 6 18.01 35.09 -0.91
N THR A 7 18.86 35.99 -1.42
CA THR A 7 20.25 35.68 -1.76
C THR A 7 21.11 36.03 -0.55
N ILE A 8 21.81 35.05 0.01
CA ILE A 8 22.72 35.27 1.14
C ILE A 8 24.13 34.86 0.74
N ASP A 9 25.12 35.53 1.31
CA ASP A 9 26.53 35.19 1.11
C ASP A 9 26.87 33.89 1.83
N ARG A 10 26.80 32.78 1.08
CA ARG A 10 27.14 31.44 1.56
C ARG A 10 28.60 31.34 2.05
N SER A 11 29.50 32.17 1.53
CA SER A 11 30.92 32.15 1.91
C SER A 11 31.13 32.75 3.30
N LEU A 12 30.38 33.80 3.65
CA LEU A 12 30.37 34.40 4.98
C LEU A 12 29.76 33.46 6.01
N ILE A 13 28.58 32.89 5.72
CA ILE A 13 27.93 31.91 6.62
C ILE A 13 28.88 30.73 6.88
N LYS A 14 29.49 30.19 5.82
CA LYS A 14 30.43 29.07 5.95
C LYS A 14 31.65 29.44 6.80
N SER A 15 32.20 30.64 6.63
CA SER A 15 33.31 31.14 7.44
C SER A 15 32.95 31.24 8.92
N CYS A 16 31.76 31.79 9.23
CA CYS A 16 31.26 31.85 10.60
C CYS A 16 31.05 30.46 11.21
N ILE A 17 30.41 29.53 10.48
CA ILE A 17 30.21 28.15 10.94
C ILE A 17 31.54 27.45 11.18
N ASN A 18 32.53 27.62 10.30
CA ASN A 18 33.87 27.04 10.48
C ASN A 18 34.56 27.59 11.73
N MET A 19 34.41 28.88 12.01
CA MET A 19 34.92 29.48 13.25
C MET A 19 34.28 28.82 14.48
N PHE A 20 32.95 28.70 14.53
CA PHE A 20 32.25 28.04 15.65
C PHE A 20 32.62 26.56 15.80
N ASN A 21 32.89 25.85 14.71
CA ASN A 21 33.37 24.47 14.73
C ASN A 21 34.83 24.34 15.18
N SER A 22 35.65 25.37 15.00
CA SER A 22 37.06 25.34 15.41
C SER A 22 37.26 25.59 16.92
N LEU A 23 36.23 26.12 17.60
CA LEU A 23 36.29 26.46 19.00
C LEU A 23 35.73 25.32 19.86
N PRO A 24 36.51 24.74 20.79
CA PRO A 24 36.00 23.74 21.72
C PRO A 24 35.08 24.40 22.76
N ASP A 25 34.07 23.66 23.22
CA ASP A 25 33.22 24.10 24.32
C ASP A 25 34.01 24.22 25.64
N LYS A 26 33.60 25.16 26.48
CA LYS A 26 34.28 25.47 27.75
C LYS A 26 34.11 24.38 28.80
N VAL A 27 33.02 23.60 28.73
CA VAL A 27 32.68 22.58 29.73
C VAL A 27 32.98 21.18 29.19
N ASN A 28 32.62 20.90 27.95
CA ASN A 28 32.83 19.63 27.29
C ASN A 28 33.77 19.80 26.08
N THR A 29 35.06 19.63 26.31
CA THR A 29 36.11 19.80 25.27
C THR A 29 36.03 18.78 24.12
N THR A 30 35.18 17.76 24.21
CA THR A 30 34.90 16.85 23.09
C THR A 30 33.89 17.41 22.09
N LYS A 31 33.23 18.52 22.42
CA LYS A 31 32.28 19.24 21.57
C LYS A 31 32.79 20.62 21.21
N THR A 32 32.21 21.17 20.15
CA THR A 32 32.47 22.52 19.66
C THR A 32 31.43 23.51 20.15
N VAL A 33 31.75 24.80 20.11
CA VAL A 33 30.79 25.87 20.38
C VAL A 33 29.61 25.79 19.40
N PHE A 34 29.85 25.36 18.15
CA PHE A 34 28.78 25.12 17.18
C PHE A 34 27.74 24.13 17.72
N GLU A 35 28.16 22.94 18.14
CA GLU A 35 27.26 21.87 18.59
C GLU A 35 26.51 22.22 19.88
N VAL A 36 27.14 22.97 20.78
CA VAL A 36 26.56 23.29 22.09
C VAL A 36 25.62 24.49 22.00
N ASP A 37 26.01 25.54 21.26
CA ASP A 37 25.35 26.86 21.31
C ASP A 37 24.64 27.25 20.01
N LEU A 38 25.10 26.85 18.82
CA LEU A 38 24.51 27.35 17.57
C LEU A 38 23.57 26.33 16.91
N GLU A 39 23.98 25.06 16.86
CA GLU A 39 23.25 23.99 16.18
C GLU A 39 21.83 23.83 16.74
N LYS A 40 21.67 23.90 18.07
CA LYS A 40 20.36 23.79 18.73
C LYS A 40 19.40 24.88 18.27
N TYR A 41 19.85 26.12 18.15
CA TYR A 41 19.01 27.22 17.67
C TYR A 41 18.68 27.06 16.19
N ILE A 42 19.66 26.67 15.36
CA ILE A 42 19.40 26.41 13.94
C ILE A 42 18.35 25.30 13.77
N LEU A 43 18.45 24.21 14.53
CA LEU A 43 17.49 23.12 14.48
C LEU A 43 16.11 23.56 14.95
N LEU A 44 16.03 24.35 16.03
CA LEU A 44 14.76 24.90 16.53
C LEU A 44 14.08 25.81 15.50
N GLU A 45 14.80 26.79 14.96
CA GLU A 45 14.30 27.70 13.93
C GLU A 45 13.90 26.95 12.65
N THR A 46 14.66 25.92 12.28
CA THR A 46 14.33 25.06 11.14
C THR A 46 13.04 24.30 11.36
N ARG A 47 12.86 23.73 12.55
CA ARG A 47 11.62 23.05 12.92
C ARG A 47 10.44 24.01 12.85
N GLU A 48 10.52 25.15 13.55
CA GLU A 48 9.43 26.12 13.57
C GLU A 48 9.05 26.63 12.18
N PHE A 49 10.04 26.88 11.32
CA PHE A 49 9.82 27.27 9.94
C PHE A 49 9.06 26.19 9.17
N TYR A 50 9.55 24.95 9.16
CA TYR A 50 8.92 23.87 8.38
C TYR A 50 7.59 23.39 8.95
N THR A 51 7.34 23.54 10.27
CA THR A 51 6.00 23.32 10.83
C THR A 51 4.99 24.34 10.30
N LYS A 52 5.38 25.61 10.13
CA LYS A 52 4.51 26.66 9.58
C LYS A 52 4.34 26.48 8.08
N GLU A 53 5.44 26.18 7.38
CA GLU A 53 5.46 26.06 5.93
C GLU A 53 4.71 24.82 5.44
N SER A 54 4.86 23.67 6.11
CA SER A 54 4.11 22.46 5.76
C SER A 54 2.59 22.68 5.84
N LYS A 55 2.13 23.32 6.92
CA LYS A 55 0.72 23.71 7.10
C LYS A 55 0.24 24.68 6.02
N ARG A 56 1.09 25.61 5.57
CA ARG A 56 0.77 26.54 4.49
C ARG A 56 0.63 25.79 3.16
N LEU A 57 1.60 24.93 2.83
CA LEU A 57 1.62 24.17 1.58
C LEU A 57 0.45 23.17 1.49
N LEU A 58 0.12 22.45 2.57
CA LEU A 58 -1.03 21.53 2.62
C LEU A 58 -2.37 22.21 2.34
N LYS A 59 -2.50 23.51 2.66
CA LYS A 59 -3.73 24.27 2.39
C LYS A 59 -3.84 24.73 0.94
N LEU A 60 -2.72 24.83 0.24
CA LEU A 60 -2.63 25.47 -1.08
C LEU A 60 -2.40 24.48 -2.22
N SER A 61 -2.08 23.23 -1.89
CA SER A 61 -1.60 22.23 -2.86
C SER A 61 -2.43 20.96 -2.74
N ASP A 62 -2.56 20.24 -3.85
CA ASP A 62 -3.04 18.85 -3.80
C ASP A 62 -1.94 17.90 -3.26
N ALA A 63 -2.27 16.62 -3.11
CA ALA A 63 -1.38 15.69 -2.40
C ALA A 63 -0.08 15.50 -3.16
N ASN A 64 -0.17 15.43 -4.50
CA ASN A 64 1.00 15.20 -5.33
C ASN A 64 1.88 16.45 -5.39
N GLU A 65 1.27 17.63 -5.57
CA GLU A 65 1.97 18.91 -5.52
C GLU A 65 2.69 19.09 -4.19
N TYR A 66 2.04 18.77 -3.06
CA TYR A 66 2.66 18.80 -1.75
C TYR A 66 3.87 17.87 -1.65
N LEU A 67 3.73 16.62 -2.10
CA LEU A 67 4.81 15.63 -2.08
C LEU A 67 6.00 16.07 -2.97
N ILE A 68 5.76 16.70 -4.12
CA ILE A 68 6.80 17.27 -4.98
C ILE A 68 7.55 18.40 -4.25
N GLN A 69 6.85 19.25 -3.48
CA GLN A 69 7.51 20.26 -2.66
C GLN A 69 8.34 19.62 -1.54
N CYS A 70 7.84 18.56 -0.90
CA CYS A 70 8.61 17.81 0.09
C CYS A 70 9.94 17.29 -0.49
N GLU A 71 9.95 16.72 -1.69
CA GLU A 71 11.18 16.24 -2.32
C GLU A 71 12.21 17.36 -2.51
N LYS A 72 11.78 18.49 -3.09
CA LYS A 72 12.66 19.64 -3.31
C LYS A 72 13.24 20.16 -1.99
N ILE A 73 12.40 20.29 -0.97
CA ILE A 73 12.82 20.76 0.35
C ILE A 73 13.81 19.76 0.99
N LEU A 74 13.59 18.45 0.83
CA LEU A 74 14.50 17.44 1.37
C LEU A 74 15.83 17.36 0.62
N GLU A 75 15.89 17.67 -0.67
CA GLU A 75 17.17 17.81 -1.38
C GLU A 75 17.98 18.98 -0.81
N GLU A 76 17.32 20.08 -0.45
CA GLU A 76 17.97 21.28 0.08
C GLU A 76 18.36 21.13 1.56
N GLU A 77 17.48 20.59 2.40
CA GLU A 77 17.64 20.54 3.87
C GLU A 77 18.02 19.15 4.42
N HIS A 78 18.11 18.15 3.54
CA HIS A 78 18.37 16.76 3.90
C HIS A 78 17.40 16.30 5.01
N ASN A 79 17.93 15.78 6.11
CA ASN A 79 17.12 15.23 7.20
C ASN A 79 16.46 16.31 8.08
N ARG A 80 16.84 17.60 7.97
CA ARG A 80 16.41 18.64 8.93
C ARG A 80 14.92 19.00 8.84
N ALA A 81 14.33 18.94 7.64
CA ALA A 81 12.92 19.30 7.42
C ALA A 81 11.96 18.10 7.47
N LYS A 82 12.51 16.90 7.58
CA LYS A 82 11.82 15.65 7.26
C LYS A 82 10.64 15.31 8.18
N GLU A 83 10.81 15.52 9.49
CA GLU A 83 9.74 15.29 10.47
C GLU A 83 8.54 16.22 10.22
N GLU A 84 8.81 17.52 10.07
CA GLU A 84 7.79 18.55 9.96
C GLU A 84 7.09 18.58 8.60
N MET A 85 7.76 18.15 7.54
CA MET A 85 7.18 18.10 6.20
C MET A 85 6.41 16.80 5.97
N ILE A 86 6.92 15.66 6.42
CA ILE A 86 6.34 14.36 6.08
C ILE A 86 5.71 13.69 7.30
N LEU A 87 6.51 13.36 8.32
CA LEU A 87 6.06 12.51 9.44
C LEU A 87 4.81 13.06 10.12
N HIS A 88 4.82 14.35 10.49
CA HIS A 88 3.69 14.98 11.18
C HIS A 88 2.44 15.15 10.28
N ASN A 89 2.60 15.03 8.96
CA ASN A 89 1.53 15.28 7.99
C ASN A 89 1.07 14.04 7.23
N MET A 90 1.64 12.86 7.50
CA MET A 90 1.30 11.61 6.80
C MET A 90 -0.21 11.37 6.77
N SER A 91 -0.88 11.46 7.93
CA SER A 91 -2.32 11.27 8.02
C SER A 91 -3.11 12.25 7.15
N THR A 92 -2.71 13.52 7.15
CA THR A 92 -3.35 14.56 6.34
C THR A 92 -3.19 14.27 4.85
N ILE A 93 -1.98 13.90 4.41
CA ILE A 93 -1.68 13.56 3.01
C ILE A 93 -2.49 12.33 2.57
N ILE A 94 -2.53 11.29 3.39
CA ILE A 94 -3.28 10.06 3.11
C ILE A 94 -4.77 10.37 2.93
N LYS A 95 -5.34 11.15 3.85
CA LYS A 95 -6.79 11.42 3.94
C LYS A 95 -7.24 12.59 3.09
N MET A 96 -6.35 13.20 2.31
CA MET A 96 -6.69 14.39 1.57
C MET A 96 -7.74 14.10 0.51
N GLU A 97 -8.81 14.89 0.50
CA GLU A 97 -9.95 14.67 -0.36
C GLU A 97 -9.55 14.78 -1.84
N SER A 98 -10.04 13.86 -2.67
CA SER A 98 -9.85 13.84 -4.12
C SER A 98 -8.39 13.81 -4.63
N SER A 99 -7.39 13.68 -3.76
CA SER A 99 -5.98 13.65 -4.16
C SER A 99 -5.11 12.75 -3.29
N GLY A 100 -5.54 12.40 -2.08
CA GLY A 100 -4.82 11.54 -1.15
C GLY A 100 -4.71 10.08 -1.57
N LEU A 101 -4.24 9.22 -0.66
CA LEU A 101 -3.88 7.83 -0.94
C LEU A 101 -5.00 7.05 -1.63
N PHE A 102 -6.25 7.18 -1.16
CA PHE A 102 -7.37 6.43 -1.73
C PHE A 102 -7.66 6.84 -3.16
N PHE A 103 -7.59 8.13 -3.47
CA PHE A 103 -7.74 8.62 -4.83
C PHE A 103 -6.62 8.09 -5.74
N MET A 104 -5.38 8.11 -5.26
CA MET A 104 -4.23 7.59 -6.00
C MET A 104 -4.36 6.08 -6.28
N LEU A 105 -4.81 5.29 -5.29
CA LEU A 105 -5.06 3.85 -5.42
C LEU A 105 -6.22 3.56 -6.38
N ASP A 106 -7.32 4.31 -6.28
CA ASP A 106 -8.50 4.11 -7.11
C ASP A 106 -8.20 4.37 -8.59
N ASN A 107 -7.40 5.40 -8.88
CA ASN A 107 -7.04 5.82 -10.24
C ASN A 107 -5.71 5.26 -10.75
N GLU A 108 -5.07 4.33 -10.02
CA GLU A 108 -3.77 3.74 -10.39
C GLU A 108 -2.70 4.80 -10.74
N LYS A 109 -2.60 5.86 -9.94
CA LYS A 109 -1.60 6.93 -10.09
C LYS A 109 -0.22 6.44 -9.65
N ILE A 110 0.41 5.60 -10.48
CA ILE A 110 1.62 4.85 -10.12
C ILE A 110 2.78 5.77 -9.72
N ASP A 111 3.01 6.86 -10.46
CA ASP A 111 4.11 7.79 -10.17
C ASP A 111 3.89 8.53 -8.86
N ASP A 112 2.67 9.00 -8.62
CA ASP A 112 2.29 9.69 -7.38
C ASP A 112 2.38 8.75 -6.16
N LEU A 113 1.96 7.48 -6.33
CA LEU A 113 2.09 6.45 -5.30
C LEU A 113 3.56 6.10 -5.02
N ASN A 114 4.41 6.08 -6.05
CA ASN A 114 5.85 5.84 -5.88
C ASN A 114 6.50 6.97 -5.09
N ARG A 115 6.14 8.23 -5.42
CA ARG A 115 6.59 9.42 -4.69
C ARG A 115 6.19 9.37 -3.23
N LEU A 116 4.91 9.09 -2.96
CA LEU A 116 4.38 8.93 -1.61
C LEU A 116 5.16 7.86 -0.85
N TYR A 117 5.38 6.70 -1.46
CA TYR A 117 6.12 5.59 -0.86
C TYR A 117 7.57 5.95 -0.51
N ASN A 118 8.30 6.57 -1.44
CA ASN A 118 9.71 6.95 -1.24
C ASN A 118 9.85 7.97 -0.09
N LEU A 119 8.91 8.90 0.02
CA LEU A 119 8.89 9.88 1.11
C LEU A 119 8.52 9.23 2.46
N PHE A 120 7.56 8.31 2.46
CA PHE A 120 7.06 7.69 3.69
C PHE A 120 8.03 6.66 4.26
N VAL A 121 8.67 5.82 3.44
CA VAL A 121 9.63 4.81 3.94
C VAL A 121 10.83 5.45 4.63
N ASN A 122 11.16 6.68 4.24
CA ASN A 122 12.21 7.44 4.85
C ASN A 122 11.86 7.83 6.31
N VAL A 123 10.62 8.17 6.63
CA VAL A 123 10.20 8.60 7.99
C VAL A 123 9.61 7.48 8.84
N ASP A 124 8.98 6.51 8.20
CA ASP A 124 8.40 5.33 8.83
C ASP A 124 8.84 4.08 8.06
N PRO A 125 9.98 3.47 8.44
CA PRO A 125 10.50 2.28 7.77
C PRO A 125 9.54 1.09 7.81
N ASN A 126 8.62 1.05 8.78
CA ASN A 126 7.61 0.01 8.90
C ASN A 126 6.36 0.32 8.06
N LEU A 127 6.19 1.56 7.59
CA LEU A 127 5.05 2.02 6.78
C LEU A 127 3.72 1.75 7.47
N THR A 128 3.68 1.91 8.80
CA THR A 128 2.56 1.54 9.66
C THR A 128 1.26 2.19 9.20
N GLU A 129 1.24 3.52 9.08
CA GLU A 129 0.03 4.24 8.68
C GLU A 129 -0.37 3.94 7.22
N LEU A 130 0.61 3.82 6.32
CA LEU A 130 0.37 3.47 4.92
C LEU A 130 -0.26 2.07 4.80
N ARG A 131 0.26 1.09 5.54
CA ARG A 131 -0.25 -0.29 5.55
C ARG A 131 -1.66 -0.35 6.10
N GLU A 132 -1.94 0.32 7.21
CA GLU A 132 -3.27 0.36 7.82
C GLU A 132 -4.32 0.88 6.82
N ASN A 133 -4.00 1.95 6.11
CA ASN A 133 -4.91 2.53 5.11
C ASN A 133 -5.05 1.66 3.86
N ILE A 134 -3.97 1.04 3.37
CA ILE A 134 -4.04 0.05 2.26
C ILE A 134 -4.91 -1.15 2.66
N PHE A 135 -4.71 -1.68 3.87
CA PHE A 135 -5.50 -2.80 4.39
C PHE A 135 -6.98 -2.44 4.46
N SER A 136 -7.29 -1.27 5.03
CA SER A 136 -8.65 -0.77 5.15
C SER A 136 -9.32 -0.64 3.78
N LYS A 137 -8.65 0.00 2.80
CA LYS A 137 -9.19 0.17 1.45
C LYS A 137 -9.45 -1.14 0.73
N ILE A 138 -8.50 -2.10 0.78
CA ILE A 138 -8.70 -3.42 0.15
C ILE A 138 -9.84 -4.18 0.83
N THR A 139 -9.95 -4.08 2.16
CA THR A 139 -11.01 -4.73 2.92
C THR A 139 -12.38 -4.18 2.51
N GLU A 140 -12.55 -2.85 2.50
CA GLU A 140 -13.79 -2.18 2.08
C GLU A 140 -14.21 -2.60 0.67
N LEU A 141 -13.28 -2.60 -0.29
CA LEU A 141 -13.55 -3.03 -1.66
C LEU A 141 -13.97 -4.51 -1.73
N GLY A 142 -13.37 -5.37 -0.92
CA GLY A 142 -13.75 -6.79 -0.83
C GLY A 142 -15.12 -7.00 -0.17
N GLU A 143 -15.46 -6.23 0.84
CA GLU A 143 -16.78 -6.24 1.48
C GLU A 143 -17.88 -5.82 0.49
N ILE A 144 -17.60 -4.84 -0.38
CA ILE A 144 -18.51 -4.48 -1.49
C ILE A 144 -18.69 -5.65 -2.46
N ILE A 145 -17.61 -6.35 -2.84
CA ILE A 145 -17.70 -7.53 -3.72
C ILE A 145 -18.52 -8.65 -3.07
N ASN A 146 -18.29 -8.93 -1.79
CA ASN A 146 -19.04 -9.94 -1.03
C ASN A 146 -20.54 -9.58 -0.97
N SER A 147 -20.85 -8.35 -0.60
CA SER A 147 -22.23 -7.87 -0.43
C SER A 147 -23.01 -7.87 -1.75
N LYS A 148 -22.38 -7.55 -2.89
CA LYS A 148 -23.03 -7.58 -4.21
C LYS A 148 -23.55 -8.98 -4.54
N VAL A 149 -22.75 -10.00 -4.27
CA VAL A 149 -23.08 -11.39 -4.60
C VAL A 149 -24.15 -11.93 -3.66
N ASP A 150 -24.06 -11.62 -2.36
CA ASP A 150 -25.09 -12.01 -1.40
C ASP A 150 -26.45 -11.38 -1.75
N ASN A 151 -26.50 -10.10 -2.11
CA ASN A 151 -27.74 -9.43 -2.50
C ASN A 151 -28.35 -10.02 -3.78
N MET A 152 -27.54 -10.33 -4.79
CA MET A 152 -28.03 -10.97 -6.02
C MET A 152 -28.68 -12.32 -5.74
N LEU A 153 -28.10 -13.12 -4.83
CA LEU A 153 -28.62 -14.42 -4.43
C LEU A 153 -29.91 -14.34 -3.60
N LEU A 154 -30.12 -13.26 -2.83
CA LEU A 154 -31.33 -13.05 -2.04
C LEU A 154 -32.54 -12.62 -2.90
N LEU A 155 -32.28 -11.91 -4.00
CA LEU A 155 -33.32 -11.43 -4.91
C LEU A 155 -33.83 -12.55 -5.84
N ASP A 156 -33.03 -13.59 -6.08
CA ASP A 156 -33.38 -14.67 -7.00
C ASP A 156 -34.23 -15.78 -6.34
N LYS A 157 -35.56 -15.66 -6.51
CA LYS A 157 -36.57 -16.65 -6.06
C LYS A 157 -36.85 -17.75 -7.10
N SER A 158 -35.87 -18.11 -7.94
CA SER A 158 -36.02 -19.20 -8.91
C SER A 158 -36.44 -20.50 -8.20
N LYS A 159 -37.62 -21.03 -8.56
CA LYS A 159 -38.14 -22.31 -8.06
C LYS A 159 -37.58 -23.52 -8.83
N ASN A 160 -36.99 -23.32 -10.01
CA ASN A 160 -36.40 -24.39 -10.81
C ASN A 160 -34.93 -24.63 -10.37
N ALA A 161 -34.62 -25.87 -10.01
CA ALA A 161 -33.29 -26.29 -9.56
C ALA A 161 -32.20 -26.09 -10.63
N GLU A 162 -32.50 -26.35 -11.91
CA GLU A 162 -31.52 -26.19 -13.00
C GLU A 162 -31.17 -24.71 -13.22
N THR A 163 -32.20 -23.85 -13.30
CA THR A 163 -32.01 -22.40 -13.46
C THR A 163 -31.27 -21.81 -12.26
N ARG A 164 -31.57 -22.29 -11.05
CA ARG A 164 -30.88 -21.87 -9.83
C ARG A 164 -29.42 -22.28 -9.81
N GLY A 165 -29.10 -23.50 -10.27
CA GLY A 165 -27.72 -23.98 -10.41
C GLY A 165 -26.89 -23.11 -11.36
N ALA A 166 -27.42 -22.81 -12.55
CA ALA A 166 -26.76 -21.95 -13.53
C ALA A 166 -26.51 -20.52 -13.02
N LEU A 167 -27.45 -19.96 -12.26
CA LEU A 167 -27.32 -18.65 -11.61
C LEU A 167 -26.21 -18.65 -10.55
N ILE A 168 -26.17 -19.66 -9.67
CA ILE A 168 -25.11 -19.80 -8.66
C ILE A 168 -23.73 -19.90 -9.34
N THR A 169 -23.63 -20.66 -10.44
CA THR A 169 -22.39 -20.70 -11.23
C THR A 169 -22.00 -19.33 -11.75
N THR A 170 -22.95 -18.57 -12.29
CA THR A 170 -22.67 -17.21 -12.80
C THR A 170 -22.18 -16.28 -11.69
N TYR A 171 -22.83 -16.31 -10.53
CA TYR A 171 -22.44 -15.51 -9.37
C TYR A 171 -21.08 -15.93 -8.79
N ALA A 172 -20.80 -17.22 -8.71
CA ALA A 172 -19.50 -17.74 -8.31
C ALA A 172 -18.38 -17.22 -9.23
N PHE A 173 -18.59 -17.28 -10.55
CA PHE A 173 -17.63 -16.74 -11.53
C PHE A 173 -17.44 -15.23 -11.36
N ALA A 174 -18.53 -14.47 -11.25
CA ALA A 174 -18.46 -13.03 -11.05
C ALA A 174 -17.70 -12.67 -9.76
N TRP A 175 -17.98 -13.35 -8.65
CA TRP A 175 -17.27 -13.15 -7.38
C TRP A 175 -15.77 -13.41 -7.54
N VAL A 176 -15.42 -14.59 -8.07
CA VAL A 176 -14.04 -15.02 -8.26
C VAL A 176 -13.28 -14.04 -9.16
N ASP A 177 -13.84 -13.69 -10.32
CA ASP A 177 -13.20 -12.76 -11.27
C ASP A 177 -13.01 -11.36 -10.66
N ASN A 178 -13.98 -10.84 -9.89
CA ASN A 178 -13.83 -9.55 -9.22
C ASN A 178 -12.73 -9.55 -8.14
N ILE A 179 -12.63 -10.62 -7.34
CA ILE A 179 -11.53 -10.78 -6.37
C ILE A 179 -10.18 -10.84 -7.10
N PHE A 180 -10.11 -11.51 -8.25
CA PHE A 180 -8.89 -11.57 -9.05
C PHE A 180 -8.48 -10.24 -9.64
N LEU A 181 -9.41 -9.52 -10.26
CA LEU A 181 -9.14 -8.19 -10.82
C LEU A 181 -8.64 -7.23 -9.75
N LEU A 182 -9.27 -7.25 -8.57
CA LEU A 182 -8.83 -6.45 -7.44
C LEU A 182 -7.41 -6.83 -7.01
N LYS A 183 -7.12 -8.13 -6.91
CA LYS A 183 -5.79 -8.62 -6.54
C LYS A 183 -4.72 -8.24 -7.55
N ASP A 184 -5.00 -8.36 -8.83
CA ASP A 184 -4.06 -8.02 -9.90
C ASP A 184 -3.76 -6.51 -9.91
N LYS A 185 -4.79 -5.67 -9.69
CA LYS A 185 -4.60 -4.22 -9.50
C LYS A 185 -3.61 -3.92 -8.37
N TYR A 186 -3.81 -4.48 -7.18
CA TYR A 186 -2.93 -4.21 -6.04
C TYR A 186 -1.55 -4.87 -6.15
N ASN A 187 -1.43 -6.01 -6.84
CA ASN A 187 -0.13 -6.60 -7.18
C ASN A 187 0.67 -5.71 -8.16
N LYS A 188 -0.01 -5.13 -9.16
CA LYS A 188 0.59 -4.17 -10.08
C LYS A 188 1.09 -2.94 -9.34
N ILE A 189 0.26 -2.35 -8.48
CA ILE A 189 0.64 -1.20 -7.64
C ILE A 189 1.83 -1.57 -6.74
N LEU A 190 1.79 -2.72 -6.05
CA LEU A 190 2.90 -3.19 -5.21
C LEU A 190 4.22 -3.26 -5.99
N LYS A 191 4.17 -3.80 -7.21
CA LYS A 191 5.37 -3.97 -8.05
C LYS A 191 5.89 -2.63 -8.58
N LEU A 192 5.01 -1.78 -9.10
CA LEU A 192 5.40 -0.57 -9.82
C LEU A 192 5.59 0.64 -8.91
N ALA A 193 4.71 0.83 -7.94
CA ALA A 193 4.76 1.99 -7.03
C ALA A 193 5.54 1.70 -5.75
N PHE A 194 5.34 0.52 -5.14
CA PHE A 194 5.88 0.21 -3.81
C PHE A 194 7.11 -0.68 -3.82
N GLN A 195 7.77 -0.83 -4.97
CA GLN A 195 9.05 -1.53 -5.15
C GLN A 195 9.05 -2.98 -4.62
N GLY A 196 7.88 -3.64 -4.57
CA GLY A 196 7.77 -4.99 -4.01
C GLY A 196 7.98 -5.08 -2.50
N ASN A 197 7.75 -4.00 -1.75
CA ASN A 197 7.97 -3.96 -0.31
C ASN A 197 7.23 -5.11 0.42
N LYS A 198 7.99 -5.90 1.19
CA LYS A 198 7.48 -7.11 1.84
C LYS A 198 6.40 -6.83 2.89
N TYR A 199 6.47 -5.70 3.60
CA TYR A 199 5.45 -5.35 4.58
C TYR A 199 4.11 -5.06 3.89
N ILE A 200 4.13 -4.25 2.81
CA ILE A 200 2.91 -3.98 2.02
C ILE A 200 2.40 -5.27 1.35
N GLN A 201 3.29 -6.12 0.84
CA GLN A 201 2.91 -7.43 0.29
C GLN A 201 2.15 -8.30 1.29
N ASN A 202 2.63 -8.36 2.54
CA ASN A 202 1.96 -9.09 3.61
C ASN A 202 0.60 -8.44 3.92
N THR A 203 0.55 -7.11 4.07
CA THR A 203 -0.70 -6.37 4.29
C THR A 203 -1.75 -6.63 3.21
N ILE A 204 -1.35 -6.61 1.93
CA ILE A 204 -2.24 -6.96 0.81
C ILE A 204 -2.74 -8.41 0.98
N SER A 205 -1.84 -9.35 1.28
CA SER A 205 -2.18 -10.76 1.45
C SER A 205 -3.16 -10.98 2.62
N ASP A 206 -2.96 -10.28 3.73
CA ASP A 206 -3.81 -10.35 4.92
C ASP A 206 -5.20 -9.77 4.64
N ALA A 207 -5.29 -8.65 3.90
CA ALA A 207 -6.55 -8.04 3.51
C ALA A 207 -7.38 -8.97 2.60
N PHE A 208 -6.75 -9.59 1.59
CA PHE A 208 -7.43 -10.58 0.75
C PHE A 208 -7.85 -11.82 1.54
N SER A 209 -7.01 -12.28 2.47
CA SER A 209 -7.34 -13.41 3.34
C SER A 209 -8.57 -13.09 4.20
N LYS A 210 -8.65 -11.88 4.78
CA LYS A 210 -9.82 -11.41 5.51
C LYS A 210 -11.07 -11.41 4.64
N ASN A 211 -11.01 -10.82 3.44
CA ASN A 211 -12.15 -10.72 2.53
C ASN A 211 -12.71 -12.09 2.12
N ILE A 212 -11.82 -13.04 1.80
CA ILE A 212 -12.20 -14.40 1.41
C ILE A 212 -12.81 -15.15 2.60
N ASN A 213 -12.17 -15.09 3.78
CA ASN A 213 -12.65 -15.80 4.96
C ASN A 213 -13.95 -15.21 5.54
N THR A 214 -14.26 -13.93 5.26
CA THR A 214 -15.50 -13.28 5.70
C THR A 214 -16.70 -13.72 4.86
N ASN A 215 -16.49 -14.13 3.60
CA ASN A 215 -17.56 -14.66 2.77
C ASN A 215 -17.83 -16.14 3.09
N PRO A 216 -19.02 -16.50 3.64
CA PRO A 216 -19.35 -17.87 4.01
C PRO A 216 -19.42 -18.84 2.81
N ARG A 217 -19.66 -18.31 1.60
CA ARG A 217 -19.77 -19.09 0.35
C ARG A 217 -18.50 -19.08 -0.48
N SER A 218 -17.42 -18.45 0.01
CA SER A 218 -16.14 -18.39 -0.71
C SER A 218 -15.66 -19.76 -1.18
N ILE A 219 -15.75 -20.78 -0.32
CA ILE A 219 -15.36 -22.16 -0.64
C ILE A 219 -16.23 -22.75 -1.76
N GLU A 220 -17.55 -22.58 -1.68
CA GLU A 220 -18.49 -23.06 -2.71
C GLU A 220 -18.19 -22.40 -4.06
N PHE A 221 -18.04 -21.06 -4.07
CA PHE A 221 -17.76 -20.32 -5.29
C PHE A 221 -16.44 -20.72 -5.93
N ILE A 222 -15.39 -20.93 -5.12
CA ILE A 222 -14.10 -21.40 -5.60
C ILE A 222 -14.21 -22.80 -6.17
N SER A 223 -14.94 -23.73 -5.52
CA SER A 223 -15.12 -25.10 -6.01
C SER A 223 -15.82 -25.11 -7.37
N ILE A 224 -16.96 -24.41 -7.49
CA ILE A 224 -17.73 -24.33 -8.73
C ILE A 224 -16.87 -23.75 -9.86
N PHE A 225 -16.12 -22.70 -9.54
CA PHE A 225 -15.23 -22.08 -10.50
C PHE A 225 -14.15 -23.06 -10.99
N ILE A 226 -13.54 -23.85 -10.10
CA ILE A 226 -12.51 -24.83 -10.50
C ILE A 226 -13.13 -25.95 -11.34
N ASP A 227 -14.24 -26.53 -10.92
CA ASP A 227 -14.90 -27.64 -11.61
C ASP A 227 -15.24 -27.26 -13.06
N GLU A 228 -15.79 -26.06 -13.27
CA GLU A 228 -16.15 -25.57 -14.59
C GLU A 228 -14.94 -25.27 -15.49
N ASN A 229 -13.83 -24.75 -14.94
CA ASN A 229 -12.61 -24.52 -15.71
C ASN A 229 -11.86 -25.81 -16.05
N LEU A 230 -11.96 -26.84 -15.19
CA LEU A 230 -11.45 -28.18 -15.47
C LEU A 230 -12.23 -28.86 -16.60
N LYS A 231 -13.57 -28.82 -16.57
CA LYS A 231 -14.43 -29.33 -17.65
C LYS A 231 -14.11 -28.68 -19.00
N LYS A 232 -13.86 -27.37 -19.00
CA LYS A 232 -13.53 -26.58 -20.19
C LYS A 232 -12.05 -26.70 -20.64
N LYS A 233 -11.22 -27.51 -19.96
CA LYS A 233 -9.79 -27.73 -20.25
C LYS A 233 -8.96 -26.45 -20.37
N ASN A 234 -9.30 -25.39 -19.62
CA ASN A 234 -8.73 -24.06 -19.81
C ASN A 234 -7.37 -23.92 -19.08
N LYS A 235 -6.31 -24.53 -19.64
CA LYS A 235 -4.99 -24.73 -19.00
C LYS A 235 -4.30 -23.45 -18.49
N ILE A 236 -4.46 -22.33 -19.19
CA ILE A 236 -3.80 -21.05 -18.83
C ILE A 236 -4.38 -20.50 -17.53
N LYS A 237 -5.71 -20.55 -17.38
CA LYS A 237 -6.40 -20.12 -16.16
C LYS A 237 -5.97 -20.99 -14.97
N LEU A 238 -5.93 -22.31 -15.14
CA LEU A 238 -5.45 -23.27 -14.13
C LEU A 238 -4.01 -23.02 -13.62
N LEU A 239 -3.08 -22.63 -14.50
CA LEU A 239 -1.69 -22.31 -14.13
C LEU A 239 -1.59 -21.05 -13.26
N LEU A 240 -2.35 -19.99 -13.61
CA LEU A 240 -2.47 -18.79 -12.79
C LEU A 240 -3.00 -19.13 -11.39
N TYR A 241 -4.05 -19.98 -11.29
CA TYR A 241 -4.65 -20.39 -10.01
C TYR A 241 -3.71 -21.24 -9.14
N SER A 242 -2.84 -22.05 -9.73
CA SER A 242 -1.83 -22.79 -8.95
C SER A 242 -0.88 -21.85 -8.18
N ASN A 243 -0.57 -20.68 -8.74
CA ASN A 243 0.25 -19.68 -8.05
C ASN A 243 -0.52 -18.97 -6.93
N ILE A 244 -1.84 -18.81 -7.08
CA ILE A 244 -2.71 -18.22 -6.06
C ILE A 244 -2.94 -19.19 -4.89
N LEU A 245 -3.08 -20.49 -5.16
CA LEU A 245 -3.10 -21.53 -4.11
C LEU A 245 -1.75 -21.66 -3.38
N LYS A 246 -0.64 -21.34 -4.04
CA LYS A 246 0.71 -21.30 -3.44
C LYS A 246 0.95 -20.06 -2.58
N THR A 247 0.30 -18.93 -2.89
CA THR A 247 0.32 -17.75 -2.01
C THR A 247 -0.56 -18.01 -0.78
N LYS A 248 -0.10 -17.63 0.42
CA LYS A 248 -0.74 -17.85 1.75
C LYS A 248 -2.13 -17.18 1.94
N ILE A 249 -2.89 -16.97 0.87
CA ILE A 249 -4.16 -16.24 0.82
C ILE A 249 -5.31 -17.10 1.36
N PHE A 250 -5.22 -18.42 1.20
CA PHE A 250 -6.22 -19.33 1.72
C PHE A 250 -5.83 -19.83 3.10
N SER A 251 -6.77 -19.79 4.04
CA SER A 251 -6.58 -20.44 5.34
C SER A 251 -6.28 -21.93 5.14
N LYS A 252 -5.49 -22.53 6.05
CA LYS A 252 -5.18 -23.97 6.01
C LYS A 252 -6.45 -24.84 5.87
N ASN A 253 -7.59 -24.37 6.37
CA ASN A 253 -8.88 -25.05 6.27
C ASN A 253 -9.45 -25.03 4.84
N ILE A 254 -9.34 -23.91 4.11
CA ILE A 254 -9.79 -23.83 2.71
C ILE A 254 -8.93 -24.73 1.81
N ILE A 255 -7.61 -24.73 2.01
CA ILE A 255 -6.69 -25.63 1.30
C ILE A 255 -7.02 -27.10 1.62
N LYS A 256 -7.29 -27.41 2.90
CA LYS A 256 -7.66 -28.76 3.33
C LYS A 256 -9.00 -29.23 2.72
N ILE A 257 -10.00 -28.35 2.60
CA ILE A 257 -11.29 -28.66 1.98
C ILE A 257 -11.14 -28.88 0.46
N ILE A 258 -10.35 -28.03 -0.22
CA ILE A 258 -10.03 -28.21 -1.65
C ILE A 258 -9.27 -29.53 -1.89
N LEU A 259 -8.38 -29.92 -0.98
CA LEU A 259 -7.63 -31.18 -1.04
C LEU A 259 -8.43 -32.43 -0.63
N GLN A 260 -9.52 -32.28 0.12
CA GLN A 260 -10.36 -33.38 0.62
C GLN A 260 -11.49 -33.78 -0.35
N ASN A 261 -11.77 -32.99 -1.39
CA ASN A 261 -12.64 -33.42 -2.48
C ASN A 261 -11.85 -34.35 -3.41
N ASP A 262 -12.17 -35.65 -3.40
CA ASP A 262 -11.43 -36.73 -4.09
C ASP A 262 -11.22 -36.55 -5.61
N SER A 263 -11.93 -35.61 -6.24
CA SER A 263 -11.73 -35.24 -7.65
C SER A 263 -10.46 -34.41 -7.92
N TYR A 264 -9.85 -33.84 -6.87
CA TYR A 264 -8.72 -32.90 -6.96
C TYR A 264 -7.35 -33.59 -6.87
N ASN A 265 -7.28 -34.77 -6.25
CA ASN A 265 -6.02 -35.49 -6.03
C ASN A 265 -5.33 -35.88 -7.34
N HIS A 266 -6.06 -36.32 -8.36
CA HIS A 266 -5.42 -36.92 -9.54
C HIS A 266 -4.80 -35.88 -10.49
N ILE A 267 -5.46 -34.72 -10.64
CA ILE A 267 -5.02 -33.65 -11.55
C ILE A 267 -3.92 -32.80 -10.89
N GLN A 268 -4.00 -32.57 -9.58
CA GLN A 268 -2.98 -31.80 -8.85
C GLN A 268 -1.67 -32.58 -8.72
N TYR A 269 -1.70 -33.90 -8.46
CA TYR A 269 -0.50 -34.75 -8.47
C TYR A 269 0.19 -34.75 -9.84
N GLN A 270 -0.58 -34.84 -10.93
CA GLN A 270 -0.01 -34.87 -12.29
C GLN A 270 0.55 -33.52 -12.74
N MET A 271 -0.02 -32.39 -12.29
CA MET A 271 0.53 -31.06 -12.60
C MET A 271 1.73 -30.69 -11.74
N ILE A 272 1.80 -31.16 -10.49
CA ILE A 272 2.94 -30.94 -9.58
C ILE A 272 4.15 -31.78 -10.01
N GLN A 273 3.96 -33.04 -10.45
CA GLN A 273 5.07 -33.89 -10.90
C GLN A 273 5.64 -33.52 -12.27
N LYS A 274 4.95 -32.71 -13.08
CA LYS A 274 5.44 -32.29 -14.41
C LYS A 274 6.21 -30.97 -14.43
N ASN A 275 6.35 -30.28 -13.29
CA ASN A 275 7.04 -28.99 -13.19
C ASN A 275 7.92 -28.86 -11.91
N ILE A 276 8.36 -30.00 -11.37
CA ILE A 276 9.63 -30.13 -10.65
C ILE A 276 10.59 -30.80 -11.62
#